data_AF-J4UA90-F1
#
_entry.id   AF-J4UA90-F1
#
_cell.length_a   1.000
_cell.length_b   1.000
_cell.length_c   1.000
_cell.angle_alpha   90.00
_cell.angle_beta   90.00
_cell.angle_gamma   90.00
#
_symmetry.space_group_name_H-M   'P 1'
#
loop_
_entity.id
_entity.type
_entity.pdbx_description
1 polymer ?
#
loop_
_entity_poly.entity_id
_entity_poly.type
_entity_poly.pdbx_seq_one_letter_code
_entity_poly.pdbx_strand_id
1 'polypeptide(L)'
;MTMFLQTAEFIVFNKVLTSQYFLWPLPFIPFLSFPSLSWTRLGIALGAWIAAQALWLGYAYRLEFLGEPTYLQLWGAGLALLGVSAWGLGQLILGAAPAPTPPIKTLKVD
;
A
#
# COMPACT_ATOMS: atom_id res chain seq x y z
N MET A 1 -12.15 6.90 -1.86
CA MET A 1 -10.79 7.25 -1.42
C MET A 1 -10.62 7.23 0.10
N THR A 2 -11.32 8.07 0.87
CA THR A 2 -11.14 8.17 2.33
C THR A 2 -11.30 6.84 3.08
N MET A 3 -12.36 6.07 2.77
CA MET A 3 -12.58 4.75 3.40
C MET A 3 -11.45 3.76 3.11
N PHE A 4 -10.86 3.81 1.91
CA PHE A 4 -9.72 2.96 1.56
C PHE A 4 -8.50 3.35 2.38
N LEU A 5 -8.15 4.65 2.41
CA LEU A 5 -6.96 5.14 3.12
C LEU A 5 -7.07 4.89 4.62
N GLN A 6 -8.23 5.17 5.23
CA GLN A 6 -8.47 4.91 6.65
C GLN A 6 -8.34 3.41 6.98
N THR A 7 -8.92 2.54 6.14
CA THR A 7 -8.84 1.09 6.35
C THR A 7 -7.41 0.59 6.20
N ALA A 8 -6.69 1.06 5.18
CA ALA A 8 -5.31 0.67 4.94
C ALA A 8 -4.37 1.20 6.03
N GLU A 9 -4.56 2.42 6.52
CA GLU A 9 -3.80 2.98 7.65
C GLU A 9 -4.04 2.17 8.93
N PHE A 10 -5.30 1.84 9.24
CA PHE A 10 -5.64 0.99 10.38
C PHE A 10 -4.90 -0.36 10.32
N ILE A 11 -4.85 -0.99 9.15
CA ILE A 11 -4.17 -2.29 8.96
C ILE A 11 -2.65 -2.14 9.16
N VAL A 12 -2.04 -1.13 8.54
CA VAL A 12 -0.58 -0.93 8.54
C VAL A 12 -0.07 -0.65 9.95
N PHE A 13 -0.82 0.10 10.75
CA PHE A 13 -0.42 0.46 12.11
C PHE A 13 -1.07 -0.40 13.20
N ASN A 14 -1.75 -1.48 12.83
CA ASN A 14 -2.24 -2.42 13.83
C ASN A 14 -1.07 -3.18 14.46
N LYS A 15 -1.12 -3.38 15.78
CA LYS A 15 -0.10 -4.14 16.52
C LYS A 15 -0.06 -5.62 16.11
N VAL A 16 -1.22 -6.17 15.74
CA VAL A 16 -1.36 -7.58 15.36
C VAL A 16 -1.65 -7.61 13.86
N LEU A 17 -0.84 -8.37 13.12
CA LEU A 17 -1.07 -8.58 11.70
C LEU A 17 -1.56 -10.00 11.47
N THR A 18 -2.69 -10.14 10.79
CA THR A 18 -3.21 -11.43 10.34
C THR A 18 -3.42 -11.41 8.83
N SER A 19 -3.37 -12.58 8.19
CA SER A 19 -3.53 -12.69 6.73
C SER A 19 -4.87 -12.16 6.22
N GLN A 20 -5.91 -12.19 7.06
CA GLN A 20 -7.24 -11.68 6.73
C GLN A 20 -7.22 -10.17 6.38
N TYR A 21 -6.32 -9.40 6.99
CA TYR A 21 -6.26 -7.95 6.78
C TYR A 21 -6.00 -7.56 5.33
N PHE A 22 -5.28 -8.40 4.57
CA PHE A 22 -4.96 -8.12 3.16
C PHE A 22 -6.20 -8.08 2.25
N LEU A 23 -7.33 -8.64 2.70
CA LEU A 23 -8.58 -8.64 1.95
C LEU A 23 -9.46 -7.42 2.24
N TRP A 24 -9.25 -6.75 3.37
CA TRP A 24 -10.11 -5.66 3.84
C TRP A 24 -10.17 -4.44 2.89
N PRO A 25 -9.08 -4.05 2.20
CA PRO A 25 -9.13 -2.92 1.27
C PRO A 25 -9.84 -3.23 -0.06
N LEU A 26 -10.01 -4.51 -0.43
CA LEU A 26 -10.49 -4.92 -1.76
C LEU A 26 -11.85 -4.31 -2.16
N PRO A 27 -12.88 -4.27 -1.28
CA PRO A 27 -14.18 -3.69 -1.63
C PRO A 27 -14.11 -2.20 -1.96
N PHE A 28 -13.05 -1.50 -1.54
CA PHE A 28 -12.89 -0.06 -1.75
C PHE A 28 -12.14 0.29 -3.05
N ILE A 29 -11.57 -0.70 -3.75
CA ILE A 29 -10.83 -0.50 -5.02
C ILE A 29 -11.64 0.28 -6.07
N PRO A 30 -12.94 0.01 -6.30
CA PRO A 30 -13.73 0.75 -7.30
C PRO A 30 -13.86 2.25 -7.01
N PHE A 31 -13.58 2.68 -5.78
CA PHE A 31 -13.73 4.07 -5.32
C PHE A 31 -12.38 4.81 -5.21
N LEU A 32 -11.32 4.26 -5.80
CA LEU A 32 -10.00 4.88 -5.87
C LEU A 32 -9.91 5.88 -7.03
N SER A 33 -9.31 7.03 -6.77
CA SER A 33 -9.06 8.09 -7.76
C SER A 33 -7.72 8.77 -7.44
N PHE A 34 -6.76 8.67 -8.34
CA PHE A 34 -5.41 9.19 -8.16
C PHE A 34 -5.04 10.17 -9.27
N PRO A 35 -5.57 11.41 -9.26
CA PRO A 35 -5.39 12.36 -10.36
C PRO A 35 -3.94 12.79 -10.59
N SER A 36 -3.06 12.65 -9.60
CA SER A 36 -1.65 13.06 -9.67
C SER A 36 -0.66 11.90 -9.61
N LEU A 37 -1.13 10.64 -9.53
CA LEU A 37 -0.27 9.46 -9.47
C LEU A 37 -0.09 8.83 -10.85
N SER A 38 1.16 8.59 -11.26
CA SER A 38 1.42 7.85 -12.49
C SER A 38 1.19 6.35 -12.32
N TRP A 39 0.71 5.70 -13.38
CA TRP A 39 0.51 4.24 -13.43
C TRP A 39 1.79 3.46 -13.13
N THR A 40 2.96 3.96 -13.54
CA THR A 40 4.25 3.35 -13.21
C THR A 40 4.52 3.37 -11.71
N ARG A 41 4.31 4.51 -11.04
CA ARG A 41 4.52 4.62 -9.59
C ARG A 41 3.55 3.74 -8.82
N LEU A 42 2.28 3.70 -9.26
CA LEU A 42 1.27 2.81 -8.69
C LEU A 42 1.66 1.35 -8.87
N GLY A 43 2.10 0.94 -10.06
CA GLY A 43 2.55 -0.43 -10.34
C GLY A 43 3.74 -0.84 -9.50
N ILE A 44 4.72 0.04 -9.30
CA ILE A 44 5.88 -0.22 -8.42
C ILE A 44 5.42 -0.38 -6.97
N ALA A 45 4.57 0.51 -6.47
CA ALA A 45 4.07 0.45 -5.10
C ALA A 45 3.27 -0.85 -4.86
N LEU A 46 2.37 -1.21 -5.78
CA LEU A 46 1.59 -2.44 -5.72
C LEU A 46 2.49 -3.69 -5.81
N GLY A 47 3.44 -3.71 -6.74
CA GLY A 47 4.37 -4.84 -6.90
C GLY A 47 5.23 -5.06 -5.65
N ALA A 48 5.77 -3.97 -5.08
CA ALA A 48 6.52 -4.03 -3.83
C ALA A 48 5.63 -4.54 -2.67
N TRP A 49 4.40 -4.04 -2.57
CA TRP A 49 3.46 -4.44 -1.53
C TRP A 49 3.05 -5.92 -1.64
N ILE A 50 2.81 -6.43 -2.86
CA ILE A 50 2.53 -7.85 -3.12
C ILE A 50 3.74 -8.71 -2.74
N ALA A 51 4.95 -8.31 -3.13
CA ALA A 51 6.17 -9.05 -2.81
C ALA A 51 6.43 -9.12 -1.29
N ALA A 52 6.25 -8.00 -0.58
CA ALA A 52 6.41 -7.96 0.87
C ALA A 52 5.37 -8.84 1.59
N GLN A 53 4.12 -8.85 1.13
CA GLN A 53 3.10 -9.75 1.65
C GLN A 53 3.43 -11.22 1.39
N ALA A 54 3.84 -11.56 0.16
CA ALA A 54 4.22 -12.92 -0.18
C ALA A 54 5.38 -13.42 0.69
N LEU A 55 6.36 -12.55 0.96
CA LEU A 55 7.47 -12.85 1.86
C LEU A 55 7.00 -13.11 3.29
N TRP A 56 6.17 -12.22 3.83
CA TRP A 56 5.63 -12.35 5.19
C TRP A 56 4.76 -13.60 5.34
N LEU A 57 3.81 -13.80 4.42
CA LEU A 57 2.93 -14.97 4.39
C LEU A 57 3.72 -16.26 4.23
N GLY A 58 4.78 -16.26 3.42
CA GLY A 58 5.64 -17.42 3.23
C GLY A 58 6.32 -17.85 4.53
N TYR A 59 6.87 -16.90 5.30
CA TYR A 59 7.46 -17.23 6.60
C TYR A 59 6.42 -17.57 7.67
N ALA A 60 5.27 -16.91 7.68
CA ALA A 60 4.17 -17.23 8.58
C ALA A 60 3.65 -18.65 8.32
N TYR A 61 3.49 -19.03 7.05
CA TYR A 61 3.09 -20.37 6.67
C TYR A 61 4.06 -21.44 7.16
N ARG A 62 5.37 -21.23 6.95
CA ARG A 62 6.42 -22.16 7.42
C ARG A 62 6.42 -22.29 8.94
N LEU A 63 6.22 -21.18 9.65
CA LEU A 63 6.16 -21.19 11.11
C LEU A 63 4.92 -21.95 11.63
N GLU A 64 3.74 -21.58 11.14
CA GLU A 64 2.46 -22.03 11.70
C GLU A 64 2.06 -23.43 11.21
N PHE A 65 2.29 -23.75 9.93
CA PHE A 65 1.83 -25.02 9.33
C PHE A 65 2.93 -26.06 9.21
N LEU A 66 4.18 -25.65 8.95
CA LEU A 66 5.31 -26.60 8.83
C LEU A 66 6.10 -26.77 10.13
N GLY A 67 5.85 -25.92 11.14
CA GLY A 67 6.54 -25.98 12.44
C GLY A 67 8.02 -25.61 12.37
N GLU A 68 8.45 -24.91 11.32
CA GLU A 68 9.85 -24.50 11.15
C GLU A 68 10.16 -23.24 11.97
N PRO A 69 11.36 -23.11 12.57
CA PRO A 69 11.68 -21.99 13.46
C PRO A 69 12.05 -20.70 12.70
N THR A 70 11.14 -20.15 11.89
CA THR A 70 11.35 -18.95 11.06
C THR A 70 11.09 -17.62 11.79
N TYR A 71 11.22 -17.60 13.13
CA TYR A 71 10.84 -16.46 13.98
C TYR A 71 11.49 -15.13 13.57
N LEU A 72 12.82 -15.12 13.37
CA LEU A 72 13.55 -13.90 13.00
C LEU A 72 13.22 -13.46 11.58
N GLN A 73 13.03 -14.40 10.66
CA GLN A 73 12.66 -14.12 9.28
C GLN A 73 11.25 -13.55 9.20
N LEU A 74 10.30 -14.11 9.94
CA LEU A 74 8.94 -13.60 10.04
C LEU A 74 8.92 -12.19 10.64
N TRP A 75 9.69 -11.96 11.71
CA TRP A 75 9.83 -10.64 12.32
C TRP A 75 10.41 -9.60 11.33
N GLY A 76 11.51 -9.95 10.66
CA GLY A 76 12.13 -9.09 9.65
C GLY A 76 11.22 -8.83 8.44
N ALA A 77 10.52 -9.85 7.97
CA ALA A 77 9.51 -9.71 6.92
C ALA A 77 8.34 -8.82 7.37
N GLY A 78 8.00 -8.84 8.67
CA GLY A 78 7.00 -7.94 9.25
C GLY A 78 7.43 -6.48 9.20
N LEU A 79 8.69 -6.19 9.53
CA LEU A 79 9.26 -4.84 9.38
C LEU A 79 9.31 -4.39 7.92
N ALA A 80 9.70 -5.29 7.01
CA ALA A 80 9.70 -5.00 5.58
C ALA A 80 8.29 -4.69 5.06
N LEU A 81 7.31 -5.49 5.46
CA LEU A 81 5.91 -5.29 5.10
C LEU A 81 5.36 -3.98 5.67
N LEU A 82 5.67 -3.63 6.92
CA LEU A 82 5.32 -2.33 7.51
C LEU A 82 5.92 -1.18 6.70
N GLY A 83 7.23 -1.21 6.43
CA GLY A 83 7.93 -0.15 5.71
C GLY A 83 7.40 0.04 4.28
N VAL A 84 7.23 -1.05 3.54
CA VAL A 84 6.69 -1.03 2.17
C VAL A 84 5.25 -0.53 2.17
N SER A 85 4.42 -0.98 3.12
CA SER A 85 3.01 -0.54 3.18
C SER A 85 2.88 0.93 3.58
N ALA A 86 3.67 1.41 4.55
CA ALA A 86 3.68 2.82 4.94
C ALA A 86 4.17 3.73 3.80
N TRP A 87 5.23 3.30 3.07
CA TRP A 87 5.70 4.02 1.89
C TRP A 87 4.63 4.03 0.78
N GLY A 88 4.03 2.89 0.48
CA GLY A 88 2.94 2.77 -0.50
C GLY A 88 1.76 3.68 -0.16
N LEU A 89 1.31 3.69 1.10
CA LEU A 89 0.29 4.62 1.61
C LEU A 89 0.66 6.08 1.34
N GLY A 90 1.91 6.46 1.59
CA GLY A 90 2.41 7.81 1.27
C GLY A 90 2.25 8.16 -0.22
N GLN A 91 2.57 7.22 -1.12
CA GLN A 91 2.38 7.42 -2.56
C GLN A 91 0.90 7.58 -2.93
N LEU A 92 0.00 6.83 -2.30
CA LEU A 92 -1.44 6.92 -2.53
C LEU A 92 -2.01 8.25 -2.02
N ILE A 93 -1.55 8.73 -0.86
CA ILE A 93 -1.96 10.02 -0.28
C ILE A 93 -1.49 11.17 -1.18
N LEU A 94 -0.22 11.18 -1.58
CA LEU A 94 0.31 12.20 -2.49
C LEU A 94 -0.39 12.15 -3.85
N GLY A 95 -0.71 10.95 -4.33
CA GLY A 95 -1.44 10.72 -5.58
C GLY A 95 -2.91 11.13 -5.57
N ALA A 96 -3.52 11.22 -4.40
CA ALA A 96 -4.89 11.69 -4.21
C ALA A 96 -4.98 13.22 -4.18
N ALA A 97 -3.86 13.94 -4.06
CA ALA A 97 -3.83 15.40 -4.07
C ALA A 97 -4.32 15.94 -5.43
N PRO A 98 -5.03 17.10 -5.45
CA PRO A 98 -5.51 17.71 -6.69
C PRO A 98 -4.39 17.89 -7.71
N ALA A 99 -4.69 17.66 -8.99
CA ALA A 99 -3.72 17.92 -10.05
C ALA A 99 -3.30 19.40 -10.05
N PRO A 100 -2.05 19.72 -10.39
CA PRO A 100 -1.61 21.11 -10.51
C PRO A 100 -2.52 21.88 -11.45
N THR A 101 -2.96 23.08 -11.05
CA THR A 101 -3.78 23.93 -11.91
C THR A 101 -2.97 24.27 -13.17
N PRO A 102 -3.49 24.01 -14.39
CA PRO A 102 -2.76 24.35 -15.60
C PRO A 102 -2.51 25.87 -15.64
N PRO A 103 -1.35 26.31 -16.18
CA PRO A 103 -1.05 27.73 -16.27
C PRO A 103 -2.15 28.43 -17.08
N ILE A 104 -2.67 29.55 -16.55
CA ILE A 104 -3.63 30.39 -17.25
C ILE A 104 -2.99 30.81 -18.56
N LYS A 105 -3.53 30.35 -19.70
CA LYS A 105 -3.16 30.89 -21.00
C LYS A 105 -3.61 32.35 -21.01
N THR A 106 -2.68 33.28 -20.79
CA THR A 106 -2.89 34.69 -21.08
C THR A 106 -3.23 34.78 -22.56
N LEU A 107 -4.48 35.12 -22.87
CA LEU A 107 -4.90 35.44 -24.23
C LEU A 107 -3.96 36.53 -24.74
N LYS A 108 -3.18 36.22 -25.78
CA LYS A 108 -2.53 37.27 -26.56
C LYS A 108 -3.66 38.08 -27.18
N VAL A 109 -3.80 39.32 -26.72
CA VAL A 109 -4.61 40.33 -27.38
C VAL A 109 -3.69 40.90 -28.46
N ASP A 110 -3.83 40.36 -29.67
CA ASP A 110 -3.22 40.92 -30.88
C ASP A 110 -4.11 42.03 -31.46
#